data_AF-A0A259PPA3-F1
#
_entry.id   AF-A0A259PPA3-F1
#
_cell.length_a   1.000
_cell.length_b   1.000
_cell.length_c   1.000
_cell.angle_alpha   90.00
_cell.angle_beta   90.00
_cell.angle_gamma   90.00
#
_symmetry.space_group_name_H-M   'P 1'
#
loop_
_entity.id
_entity.type
_entity.pdbx_description
1 polymer ?
#
loop_
_entity_poly.entity_id
_entity_poly.type
_entity_poly.pdbx_seq_one_letter_code
_entity_poly.pdbx_strand_id
1 'polypeptide(L)'
;MSVASASIDVPRMLELATAGARGIEDDRGWVTVGPRTPVRVDFLMRDLARPEAGEIMRFRVEAERAAGRVTARSAIESFTVKDSGVGGLVPVANRRLIGFSAYQAFMERFAAMVKADDIYSVVSFTSGR
;
A
#
# COMPACT_ATOMS: atom_id res chain seq x y z
N MET A 1 14.65 -10.79 -33.48
CA MET A 1 14.13 -11.29 -32.19
C MET A 1 13.11 -10.28 -31.70
N SER A 2 11.81 -10.61 -31.77
CA SER A 2 10.76 -9.74 -31.23
C SER A 2 10.76 -9.91 -29.72
N VAL A 3 11.13 -8.87 -28.98
CA VAL A 3 10.99 -8.84 -27.52
C VAL A 3 9.49 -8.82 -27.27
N ALA A 4 8.93 -9.95 -26.88
CA ALA A 4 7.56 -10.02 -26.41
C ALA A 4 7.46 -9.08 -25.20
N SER A 5 6.93 -7.88 -25.43
CA SER A 5 6.61 -6.92 -24.40
C SER A 5 5.47 -7.51 -23.58
N ALA A 6 5.81 -8.29 -22.56
CA ALA A 6 4.86 -8.59 -21.50
C ALA A 6 4.60 -7.28 -20.75
N SER A 7 3.83 -6.37 -21.35
CA SER A 7 3.40 -5.17 -20.67
C SER A 7 2.27 -5.60 -19.75
N ILE A 8 2.52 -5.62 -18.45
CA ILE A 8 1.46 -5.79 -17.47
C ILE A 8 0.28 -4.86 -17.83
N ASP A 9 -0.95 -5.35 -17.72
CA ASP A 9 -2.13 -4.52 -17.92
C ASP A 9 -2.63 -3.93 -16.60
N VAL A 10 -3.54 -2.95 -16.69
CA VAL A 10 -4.07 -2.25 -15.52
C VAL A 10 -4.79 -3.23 -14.56
N PRO A 11 -5.66 -4.14 -15.04
CA PRO A 11 -6.28 -5.14 -14.18
C PRO A 11 -5.28 -6.00 -13.41
N ARG A 12 -4.23 -6.49 -14.08
CA ARG A 12 -3.17 -7.31 -13.46
C ARG A 12 -2.37 -6.51 -12.44
N MET A 13 -2.05 -5.25 -12.72
CA MET A 13 -1.35 -4.37 -11.78
C MET A 13 -2.14 -4.22 -10.46
N LEU A 14 -3.47 -4.02 -10.54
CA LEU A 14 -4.33 -3.92 -9.36
C LEU A 14 -4.52 -5.28 -8.63
N GLU A 15 -4.46 -6.40 -9.35
CA GLU A 15 -4.43 -7.73 -8.74
C GLU A 15 -3.14 -7.97 -7.95
N LEU A 16 -1.99 -7.59 -8.50
CA LEU A 16 -0.71 -7.69 -7.80
C LEU A 16 -0.68 -6.77 -6.57
N ALA A 17 -1.30 -5.59 -6.63
CA ALA A 17 -1.47 -4.73 -5.45
C ALA A 17 -2.34 -5.41 -4.38
N THR A 18 -3.46 -6.02 -4.79
CA THR A 18 -4.35 -6.78 -3.90
C THR A 18 -3.65 -7.98 -3.28
N ALA A 19 -2.85 -8.71 -4.06
CA ALA A 19 -2.05 -9.84 -3.59
C ALA A 19 -0.92 -9.38 -2.67
N GLY A 20 -0.33 -8.21 -2.95
CA GLY A 20 0.65 -7.50 -2.13
C GLY A 20 0.18 -7.31 -0.70
N ALA A 21 -1.08 -6.93 -0.51
CA ALA A 21 -1.65 -6.72 0.81
C ALA A 21 -1.91 -8.00 1.62
N ARG A 22 -2.01 -9.18 0.98
CA ARG A 22 -2.42 -10.42 1.68
C ARG A 22 -1.36 -10.92 2.65
N GLY A 23 -1.69 -11.02 3.93
CA GLY A 23 -0.76 -11.49 4.96
C GLY A 23 0.35 -10.48 5.26
N ILE A 24 0.12 -9.20 4.97
CA ILE A 24 0.89 -8.12 5.59
C ILE A 24 0.23 -7.83 6.92
N GLU A 25 0.83 -8.46 7.91
CA GLU A 25 0.53 -8.36 9.32
C GLU A 25 1.87 -8.01 9.99
N ASP A 26 1.89 -6.95 10.79
CA ASP A 26 2.91 -6.81 11.81
C ASP A 26 2.27 -7.01 13.20
N ASP A 27 3.07 -7.01 14.26
CA ASP A 27 2.58 -7.15 15.65
C ASP A 27 1.55 -6.06 16.06
N ARG A 28 1.28 -5.07 15.20
CA ARG A 28 0.50 -3.87 15.49
C ARG A 28 -0.60 -3.55 14.47
N GLY A 29 -0.67 -4.20 13.30
CA GLY A 29 -1.70 -3.90 12.32
C GLY A 29 -1.82 -4.84 11.14
N TRP A 30 -3.00 -4.82 10.52
CA TRP A 30 -3.37 -5.64 9.36
C TRP A 30 -3.75 -4.74 8.19
N VAL A 31 -3.19 -4.99 6.99
CA VAL A 31 -3.62 -4.34 5.75
C VAL A 31 -4.82 -5.06 5.16
N THR A 32 -5.95 -4.37 5.12
CA THR A 32 -7.21 -4.84 4.54
C THR A 32 -7.43 -4.22 3.17
N VAL A 33 -7.89 -5.04 2.22
CA VAL A 33 -8.26 -4.58 0.88
C VAL A 33 -9.67 -3.98 0.94
N GLY A 34 -9.82 -2.76 0.45
CA GLY A 34 -11.06 -2.02 0.35
C GLY A 34 -11.69 -2.08 -1.05
N PRO A 35 -12.55 -1.10 -1.39
CA PRO A 35 -13.19 -1.02 -2.70
C PRO A 35 -12.18 -1.00 -3.87
N ARG A 36 -12.59 -1.63 -4.97
CA ARG A 36 -11.84 -1.66 -6.24
C ARG A 36 -12.67 -1.05 -7.36
N THR A 37 -12.02 -0.19 -8.15
CA THR A 37 -12.52 0.30 -9.44
C THR A 37 -11.63 -0.26 -10.56
N PRO A 38 -11.94 0.01 -11.84
CA PRO A 38 -11.11 -0.46 -12.96
C PRO A 38 -9.66 0.04 -12.94
N VAL A 39 -9.38 1.16 -12.25
CA VAL A 39 -8.07 1.83 -12.25
C VAL A 39 -7.51 2.07 -10.85
N ARG A 40 -8.22 1.65 -9.79
CA ARG A 40 -7.86 1.95 -8.40
C ARG A 40 -8.26 0.83 -7.47
N VAL A 41 -7.47 0.62 -6.42
CA VAL A 41 -7.86 -0.18 -5.26
C VAL A 41 -7.51 0.58 -3.98
N ASP A 42 -8.45 0.58 -3.04
CA ASP A 42 -8.29 1.20 -1.73
C ASP A 42 -7.78 0.18 -0.72
N PHE A 43 -7.02 0.67 0.26
CA PHE A 43 -6.50 -0.12 1.35
C PHE A 43 -6.74 0.61 2.67
N LEU A 44 -7.04 -0.21 3.67
CA LEU A 44 -7.29 0.21 5.02
C LEU A 44 -6.36 -0.53 5.96
N MET A 45 -5.68 0.20 6.82
CA MET A 45 -4.90 -0.37 7.90
C MET A 45 -5.58 -0.14 9.24
N ARG A 46 -5.67 -1.21 10.02
CA ARG A 46 -6.26 -1.22 11.36
C ARG A 46 -5.22 -1.63 12.40
N ASP A 47 -5.30 -1.01 13.57
CA ASP A 47 -4.50 -1.41 14.74
C ASP A 47 -5.08 -2.71 15.32
N LEU A 48 -4.28 -3.78 15.30
CA LEU A 48 -4.66 -5.08 15.88
C LEU A 48 -4.45 -5.13 17.40
N ALA A 49 -3.48 -4.38 17.92
CA ALA A 49 -3.18 -4.32 19.35
C ALA A 49 -4.27 -3.58 20.13
N ARG A 50 -5.08 -2.76 19.43
CA ARG A 50 -6.22 -2.03 19.98
C ARG A 50 -7.38 -2.08 19.00
N PRO A 51 -8.23 -3.13 19.06
CA PRO A 51 -9.39 -3.26 18.19
C PRO A 51 -10.33 -2.03 18.23
N GLU A 52 -10.39 -1.34 19.38
CA GLU A 52 -11.13 -0.07 19.54
C GLU A 52 -10.39 1.18 19.05
N ALA A 53 -9.11 1.10 18.68
CA ALA A 53 -8.34 2.25 18.18
C ALA A 53 -8.73 2.68 16.76
N GLY A 54 -9.42 1.81 16.01
CA GLY A 54 -9.99 2.14 14.70
C GLY A 54 -8.97 2.13 13.56
N GLU A 55 -9.33 2.80 12.47
CA GLU A 55 -8.50 3.02 11.28
C GLU A 55 -7.28 3.88 11.61
N ILE A 56 -6.08 3.39 11.25
CA ILE A 56 -4.81 4.12 11.48
C ILE A 56 -4.23 4.74 10.21
N MET A 57 -4.51 4.12 9.05
CA MET A 57 -4.05 4.60 7.76
C MET A 57 -5.03 4.16 6.66
N ARG A 58 -5.30 5.08 5.73
CA ARG A 58 -5.93 4.78 4.45
C ARG A 58 -4.99 5.17 3.34
N PHE A 59 -4.83 4.29 2.37
CA PHE A 59 -4.06 4.58 1.17
C PHE A 59 -4.72 3.91 -0.01
N ARG A 60 -4.35 4.35 -1.21
CA ARG A 60 -4.86 3.80 -2.46
C ARG A 60 -3.72 3.51 -3.41
N VAL A 61 -3.92 2.54 -4.29
CA VAL A 61 -3.09 2.34 -5.47
C VAL A 61 -3.92 2.64 -6.69
N GLU A 62 -3.43 3.57 -7.52
CA GLU A 62 -3.99 3.92 -8.82
C GLU A 62 -3.05 3.40 -9.91
N ALA A 63 -3.61 2.77 -10.92
CA ALA A 63 -2.88 2.26 -12.08
C ALA A 63 -3.36 2.97 -13.35
N GLU A 64 -2.40 3.48 -14.12
CA GLU A 64 -2.66 4.19 -15.37
C GLU A 64 -1.79 3.63 -16.48
N ARG A 65 -2.32 3.65 -17.71
CA ARG A 65 -1.54 3.33 -18.92
C ARG A 65 -1.16 4.64 -19.61
N ALA A 66 0.14 4.92 -19.70
CA ALA A 66 0.67 6.08 -20.38
C ALA A 66 1.89 5.69 -21.23
N ALA A 67 1.99 6.24 -22.44
CA ALA A 67 3.11 6.01 -23.37
C ALA A 67 3.46 4.51 -23.57
N GLY A 68 2.45 3.64 -23.64
CA GLY A 68 2.62 2.19 -23.85
C GLY A 68 3.02 1.39 -22.61
N ARG A 69 3.17 2.02 -21.44
CA ARG A 69 3.52 1.36 -20.17
C ARG A 69 2.40 1.53 -19.15
N VAL A 70 2.27 0.58 -18.23
CA VAL A 70 1.40 0.71 -17.06
C VAL A 70 2.25 1.14 -15.88
N THR A 71 1.82 2.20 -15.20
CA THR A 71 2.43 2.70 -13.99
C THR A 71 1.44 2.62 -12.84
N ALA A 72 1.93 2.27 -11.66
CA ALA A 72 1.15 2.31 -10.43
C ALA A 72 1.67 3.41 -9.51
N ARG A 73 0.75 4.16 -8.90
CA ARG A 73 1.02 5.18 -7.89
C ARG A 73 0.28 4.82 -6.61
N SER A 74 1.02 4.76 -5.50
CA SER A 74 0.41 4.69 -4.16
C SER A 74 0.33 6.08 -3.53
N ALA A 75 -0.79 6.39 -2.89
CA ALA A 75 -1.01 7.63 -2.16
C ALA A 75 -1.71 7.37 -0.83
N ILE A 76 -1.16 7.93 0.26
CA ILE A 76 -1.79 7.92 1.58
C ILE A 76 -2.88 9.00 1.60
N GLU A 77 -4.13 8.59 1.83
CA GLU A 77 -5.29 9.51 1.91
C GLU A 77 -5.51 10.03 3.32
N SER A 78 -5.29 9.19 4.33
CA SER A 78 -5.40 9.57 5.73
C SER A 78 -4.38 8.83 6.58
N PHE A 79 -3.90 9.50 7.62
CA PHE A 79 -3.05 8.91 8.63
C PHE A 79 -3.41 9.50 9.98
N THR A 80 -3.83 8.66 10.93
CA THR A 80 -4.21 9.12 12.27
C THR A 80 -3.05 8.95 13.23
N VAL A 81 -2.45 10.07 13.62
CA VAL A 81 -1.53 10.13 14.75
C VAL A 81 -2.35 10.50 15.98
N LYS A 82 -2.65 9.54 16.86
CA LYS A 82 -3.39 9.86 18.08
C LYS A 82 -2.53 10.72 19.03
N ASP A 83 -2.95 11.96 19.24
CA ASP A 83 -2.77 12.70 20.48
C ASP A 83 -3.91 12.33 21.43
N SER A 84 -3.68 11.34 22.30
CA SER A 84 -4.65 11.00 23.34
C SER A 84 -3.95 11.00 24.70
N GLY A 85 -4.41 11.90 25.57
CA GLY A 85 -3.86 12.31 26.87
C GLY A 85 -3.80 11.25 27.97
N VAL A 86 -3.75 9.96 27.64
CA VAL A 86 -3.45 8.88 28.59
C VAL A 86 -2.27 8.00 28.09
N GLY A 87 -1.73 8.28 26.90
CA GLY A 87 -0.61 7.56 26.28
C GLY A 87 0.79 8.10 26.62
N GLY A 88 0.99 8.68 27.81
CA GLY A 88 2.23 9.35 28.21
C GLY A 88 3.49 8.47 28.29
N LEU A 89 3.40 7.17 27.98
CA LEU A 89 4.51 6.22 28.08
C LEU A 89 5.06 5.73 26.73
N VAL A 90 4.45 6.12 25.59
CA VAL A 90 4.98 5.78 24.27
C VAL A 90 5.47 7.05 23.59
N PRO A 91 6.80 7.21 23.39
CA PRO A 91 7.39 8.37 22.74
C PRO A 91 6.75 8.67 21.38
N VAL A 92 6.53 9.95 21.08
CA VAL A 92 5.94 10.44 19.83
C VAL A 92 6.64 9.88 18.58
N ALA A 93 7.95 9.63 18.67
CA ALA A 93 8.74 8.98 17.62
C ALA A 93 8.21 7.58 17.25
N ASN A 94 7.74 6.80 18.23
CA ASN A 94 7.19 5.46 18.03
C ASN A 94 5.75 5.46 17.50
N ARG A 95 5.05 6.61 17.54
CA ARG A 95 3.68 6.74 17.03
C ARG A 95 3.62 6.99 15.52
N ARG A 96 4.58 7.78 15.00
CA ARG A 96 4.78 7.94 13.54
C ARG A 96 5.16 6.64 12.84
N LEU A 97 5.66 5.66 13.58
CA LEU A 97 6.03 4.33 13.09
C LEU A 97 4.83 3.40 12.92
N ILE A 98 3.72 3.62 13.65
CA ILE A 98 2.59 2.69 13.64
C ILE A 98 1.91 2.77 12.28
N GLY A 99 1.99 1.68 11.53
CA GLY A 99 1.42 1.52 10.19
C GLY A 99 2.31 1.98 9.04
N PHE A 100 3.36 2.77 9.29
CA PHE A 100 4.35 3.06 8.25
C PHE A 100 5.21 1.82 7.93
N SER A 101 5.51 0.99 8.94
CA SER A 101 6.17 -0.32 8.77
C SER A 101 5.38 -1.25 7.84
N ALA A 102 4.09 -1.42 8.12
CA ALA A 102 3.20 -2.25 7.31
C ALA A 102 2.96 -1.65 5.91
N TYR A 103 2.88 -0.33 5.79
CA TYR A 103 2.83 0.34 4.48
C TYR A 103 4.13 0.12 3.69
N GLN A 104 5.30 0.18 4.32
CA GLN A 104 6.57 -0.12 3.69
C GLN A 104 6.67 -1.58 3.26
N ALA A 105 6.29 -2.52 4.12
CA ALA A 105 6.22 -3.94 3.77
C ALA A 105 5.29 -4.19 2.57
N PHE A 106 4.18 -3.44 2.50
CA PHE A 106 3.28 -3.45 1.34
C PHE A 106 3.97 -2.96 0.07
N MET A 107 4.63 -1.80 0.13
CA MET A 107 5.34 -1.23 -1.01
C MET A 107 6.42 -2.19 -1.54
N GLU A 108 7.23 -2.76 -0.64
CA GLU A 108 8.30 -3.71 -0.99
C GLU A 108 7.75 -4.97 -1.65
N ARG A 109 6.71 -5.57 -1.05
CA ARG A 109 6.11 -6.81 -1.56
C ARG A 109 5.37 -6.59 -2.88
N PHE A 110 4.67 -5.46 -3.02
CA PHE A 110 4.01 -5.09 -4.27
C PHE A 110 5.04 -4.86 -5.38
N ALA A 111 6.10 -4.10 -5.12
CA ALA A 111 7.17 -3.88 -6.10
C ALA A 111 7.86 -5.18 -6.53
N ALA A 112 8.11 -6.09 -5.58
CA ALA A 112 8.69 -7.41 -5.88
C ALA A 112 7.78 -8.24 -6.79
N MET A 113 6.47 -8.25 -6.54
CA MET A 113 5.51 -8.96 -7.39
C MET A 113 5.41 -8.37 -8.80
N VAL A 114 5.36 -7.03 -8.92
CA VAL A 114 5.34 -6.38 -10.23
C VAL A 114 6.59 -6.69 -11.02
N LYS A 115 7.77 -6.63 -10.38
CA LYS A 115 9.06 -6.95 -11.03
C LYS A 115 9.16 -8.42 -11.46
N ALA A 116 8.55 -9.33 -10.70
CA ALA A 116 8.50 -10.75 -11.06
C ALA A 116 7.56 -11.03 -12.24
N ASP A 117 6.50 -10.24 -12.40
CA ASP A 117 5.52 -10.35 -13.49
C ASP A 117 6.04 -9.67 -14.78
N ASP A 118 6.63 -8.47 -14.66
CA ASP A 118 7.27 -7.73 -15.75
C ASP A 118 8.48 -6.93 -15.25
N ILE A 119 9.67 -7.30 -15.71
CA ILE A 119 10.94 -6.68 -15.33
C ILE A 119 11.08 -5.22 -15.81
N TYR A 120 10.27 -4.79 -16.78
CA TYR A 120 10.29 -3.43 -17.34
C TYR A 120 9.26 -2.50 -16.69
N SER A 121 8.41 -3.03 -15.82
CA SER A 121 7.41 -2.25 -15.11
C SER A 121 8.01 -1.45 -13.96
N VAL A 122 7.49 -0.23 -13.75
CA VAL A 122 7.97 0.69 -12.72
C VAL A 122 6.84 0.96 -11.73
N VAL A 123 7.11 0.74 -10.45
CA VAL A 123 6.24 1.14 -9.35
C VAL A 123 6.85 2.36 -8.68
N SER A 124 6.07 3.43 -8.57
CA SER A 124 6.50 4.68 -7.93
C SER A 124 5.60 4.97 -6.74
N PHE A 125 6.23 5.30 -5.62
CA PHE A 125 5.52 5.64 -4.39
C PHE A 125 5.65 7.15 -4.16
N THR A 126 4.53 7.82 -3.90
CA THR A 126 4.54 9.25 -3.57
C THR A 126 3.89 9.42 -2.21
N SER A 127 4.68 9.81 -1.21
CA SER A 127 4.12 10.25 0.07
C SER A 127 3.49 11.63 -0.13
N GLY A 128 2.17 11.73 0.04
CA GLY A 128 1.48 13.02 0.10
C GLY A 128 2.08 13.88 1.22
N ARG A 129 2.26 15.18 0.93
CA ARG A 129 2.82 16.17 1.84
C ARG A 129 1.77 16.66 2.84
#